data_AF-A0ABD6F3B4-F1
#
_entry.id   AF-A0ABD6F3B4-F1
#
_cell.length_a   1.000
_cell.length_b   1.000
_cell.length_c   1.000
_cell.angle_alpha   90.00
_cell.angle_beta   90.00
_cell.angle_gamma   90.00
#
_symmetry.space_group_name_H-M   'P 1'
#
loop_
_entity.id
_entity.type
_entity.pdbx_description
1 polymer ?
#
loop_
_entity_poly.entity_id
_entity_poly.type
_entity_poly.pdbx_seq_one_letter_code
_entity_poly.pdbx_strand_id
1 'polypeptide(L)'
;MWHEARRQEKLIRCQMIDNVKRNERRKVFYENVRKDPEQFMQIHGRKCQIHMDPSVARAAEASNILRKWQGDPNILIDRFDVRAHLDFVPEPRASDDDHRGAVDLEELQCEYERYRILILNEFEKVSEKAYLKEIAEKEFWPDESGSNSAGRAELEKKKQCREKKAAVAFSYEDTETVKGKNEESEESEDDDEIIEPDEFGW
;
A
#
# COMPACT_ATOMS: atom_id res chain seq x y z
N MET A 1 -24.30 -33.94 -35.63
CA MET A 1 -23.92 -34.09 -34.21
C MET A 1 -22.43 -33.82 -33.94
N TRP A 2 -21.47 -34.41 -34.66
CA TRP A 2 -20.03 -34.20 -34.37
C TRP A 2 -19.50 -32.78 -34.60
N HIS A 3 -19.89 -32.12 -35.70
CA HIS A 3 -19.45 -30.75 -35.99
C HIS A 3 -19.93 -29.72 -34.95
N GLU A 4 -21.10 -29.97 -34.36
CA GLU A 4 -21.70 -29.11 -33.34
C GLU A 4 -21.00 -29.29 -31.99
N ALA A 5 -20.71 -30.54 -31.59
CA ALA A 5 -19.87 -30.83 -30.43
C ALA A 5 -18.48 -30.18 -30.54
N ARG A 6 -17.85 -30.24 -31.72
CA ARG A 6 -16.53 -29.62 -31.97
C ARG A 6 -16.58 -28.09 -31.93
N ARG A 7 -17.70 -27.48 -32.31
CA ARG A 7 -17.95 -26.04 -32.19
C ARG A 7 -18.10 -25.62 -30.73
N GLN A 8 -18.86 -26.38 -29.94
CA GLN A 8 -19.03 -26.17 -28.50
C GLN A 8 -17.70 -26.32 -27.75
N GLU A 9 -16.92 -27.34 -28.08
CA GLU A 9 -15.59 -27.55 -27.49
C GLU A 9 -14.65 -26.37 -27.78
N LYS A 10 -14.65 -25.83 -29.00
CA LYS A 10 -13.84 -24.66 -29.36
C LYS A 10 -14.28 -23.42 -28.56
N LEU A 11 -15.60 -23.22 -28.39
CA LEU A 11 -16.14 -22.10 -27.62
C LEU A 11 -15.74 -22.18 -26.14
N ILE A 12 -15.87 -23.34 -25.52
CA ILE A 12 -15.49 -23.59 -24.12
C ILE A 12 -13.98 -23.36 -23.93
N ARG A 13 -13.14 -23.86 -24.84
CA ARG A 13 -11.69 -23.65 -24.79
C ARG A 13 -11.32 -22.17 -24.93
N CYS A 14 -11.97 -21.43 -25.83
CA CYS A 14 -11.78 -19.99 -25.95
C CYS A 14 -12.16 -19.24 -24.66
N GLN A 15 -13.33 -19.55 -24.07
CA GLN A 15 -13.76 -18.95 -22.80
C GLN A 15 -12.81 -19.26 -21.65
N MET A 16 -12.27 -20.49 -21.60
CA MET A 16 -11.31 -20.89 -20.57
C MET A 16 -10.01 -20.09 -20.67
N ILE A 17 -9.45 -19.93 -21.88
CA ILE A 17 -8.24 -19.13 -22.12
C ILE A 17 -8.48 -17.66 -21.76
N ASP A 18 -9.63 -17.10 -22.13
CA ASP A 18 -9.99 -15.72 -21.82
C ASP A 18 -10.16 -15.49 -20.31
N ASN A 19 -10.72 -16.47 -19.59
CA ASN A 19 -10.83 -16.42 -18.14
C ASN A 19 -9.47 -16.46 -17.46
N VAL A 20 -8.54 -17.31 -17.93
CA VAL A 20 -7.15 -17.33 -17.43
C VAL A 20 -6.46 -15.99 -17.66
N LYS A 21 -6.51 -15.46 -18.89
CA LYS A 21 -5.93 -14.14 -19.23
C LYS A 21 -6.57 -12.98 -18.47
N ARG A 22 -7.88 -13.06 -18.19
CA ARG A 22 -8.58 -12.06 -17.37
C ARG A 22 -8.17 -12.15 -15.91
N ASN A 23 -7.98 -13.37 -15.40
CA ASN A 23 -7.53 -13.60 -14.04
C ASN A 23 -6.09 -13.14 -13.84
N GLU A 24 -5.19 -13.41 -14.79
CA GLU A 24 -3.81 -12.89 -14.79
C GLU A 24 -3.79 -11.36 -14.81
N ARG A 25 -4.59 -10.71 -15.65
CA ARG A 25 -4.71 -9.24 -15.65
C ARG A 25 -5.20 -8.68 -14.31
N ARG A 26 -6.18 -9.35 -13.67
CA ARG A 26 -6.64 -8.98 -12.33
C ARG A 26 -5.55 -9.18 -11.30
N LYS A 27 -4.82 -10.29 -11.35
CA LYS A 27 -3.69 -10.55 -10.46
C LYS A 27 -2.64 -9.46 -10.60
N VAL A 28 -2.19 -9.15 -11.82
CA VAL A 28 -1.21 -8.08 -12.07
C VAL A 28 -1.73 -6.72 -11.60
N PHE A 29 -3.01 -6.41 -11.83
CA PHE A 29 -3.61 -5.18 -11.32
C PHE A 29 -3.56 -5.12 -9.79
N TYR A 30 -3.97 -6.19 -9.10
CA TYR A 30 -3.95 -6.22 -7.64
C TYR A 30 -2.53 -6.24 -7.08
N GLU A 31 -1.56 -6.93 -7.67
CA GLU A 31 -0.15 -6.90 -7.25
C GLU A 31 0.44 -5.48 -7.42
N ASN A 32 0.12 -4.78 -8.52
CA ASN A 32 0.60 -3.42 -8.74
C ASN A 32 -0.08 -2.36 -7.86
N VAL A 33 -1.35 -2.59 -7.48
CA VAL A 33 -2.13 -1.67 -6.64
C VAL A 33 -1.96 -1.97 -5.15
N ARG A 34 -1.74 -3.23 -4.79
CA ARG A 34 -1.43 -3.70 -3.43
C ARG A 34 0.04 -3.46 -3.16
N LYS A 35 0.41 -2.19 -3.06
CA LYS A 35 1.69 -1.80 -2.45
C LYS A 35 1.67 -2.22 -0.97
N ASP A 36 2.86 -2.39 -0.41
CA ASP A 36 3.07 -2.84 0.97
C ASP A 36 2.24 -2.00 1.96
N PRO A 37 1.41 -2.61 2.84
CA PRO A 37 0.70 -1.87 3.89
C PRO A 37 1.63 -1.00 4.75
N GLU A 38 2.90 -1.39 4.91
CA GLU A 38 3.91 -0.64 5.67
C GLU A 38 4.34 0.65 4.95
N GLN A 39 4.26 0.72 3.61
CA GLN A 39 4.59 1.93 2.84
C GLN A 39 3.55 3.05 2.96
N PHE A 40 2.32 2.76 3.41
CA PHE A 40 1.25 3.77 3.49
C PHE A 40 1.07 4.39 4.88
N MET A 41 1.65 3.80 5.92
CA MET A 41 1.45 4.29 7.29
C MET A 41 2.68 5.06 7.78
N GLN A 42 2.81 6.29 7.31
CA GLN A 42 3.81 7.23 7.82
C GLN A 42 3.17 8.11 8.91
N ILE A 43 3.59 7.92 10.16
CA ILE A 43 3.15 8.75 11.29
C ILE A 43 4.14 9.92 11.42
N HIS A 44 3.68 11.12 11.09
CA HIS A 44 4.44 12.35 11.27
C HIS A 44 3.92 13.15 12.48
N GLY A 45 4.80 13.52 13.39
CA GLY A 45 4.48 14.37 14.54
C GLY A 45 4.92 15.82 14.30
N ARG A 46 4.03 16.78 14.55
CA ARG A 46 4.38 18.21 14.65
C ARG A 46 4.01 18.73 16.03
N LYS A 47 4.85 19.59 16.61
CA LYS A 47 4.54 20.29 17.86
C LYS A 47 3.35 21.23 17.59
N CYS A 48 2.16 20.87 18.07
CA CYS A 48 1.01 21.76 18.09
C CYS A 48 0.90 22.43 19.47
N GLN A 49 0.53 23.71 19.50
CA GLN A 49 0.11 24.33 20.75
C GLN A 49 -1.37 24.06 20.95
N ILE A 50 -1.69 23.32 22.00
CA ILE A 50 -3.08 23.05 22.37
C ILE A 50 -3.60 24.30 23.09
N HIS A 51 -4.38 25.10 22.39
CA HIS A 51 -5.13 26.20 23.00
C HIS A 51 -6.36 25.61 23.68
N MET A 52 -6.23 25.31 24.98
CA MET A 52 -7.37 24.88 25.78
C MET A 52 -8.23 26.09 26.11
N ASP A 53 -9.33 26.26 25.39
CA ASP A 53 -10.38 27.19 25.80
C ASP A 53 -10.94 26.71 27.16
N PRO A 54 -10.90 27.52 28.23
CA PRO A 54 -11.40 27.14 29.55
C PRO A 54 -12.88 26.76 29.56
N SER A 55 -13.68 27.22 28.59
CA SER A 55 -15.07 26.80 28.42
C SER A 55 -15.17 25.40 27.81
N VAL A 56 -14.33 25.09 26.82
CA VAL A 56 -14.25 23.76 26.16
C VAL A 56 -13.66 22.72 27.11
N ALA A 57 -12.62 23.08 27.88
CA ALA A 57 -12.04 22.20 28.89
C ALA A 57 -13.06 21.83 29.98
N ARG A 58 -13.78 22.83 30.52
CA ARG A 58 -14.86 22.59 31.49
C ARG A 58 -16.01 21.78 30.90
N ALA A 59 -16.33 21.97 29.62
CA ALA A 59 -17.35 21.18 28.94
C ALA A 59 -16.90 19.73 28.75
N ALA A 60 -15.63 19.48 28.42
CA ALA A 60 -15.08 18.13 28.29
C ALA A 60 -15.00 17.37 29.63
N GLU A 61 -14.73 18.09 30.72
CA GLU A 61 -14.71 17.52 32.08
C GLU A 61 -16.09 17.41 32.74
N ALA A 62 -17.15 17.85 32.05
CA ALA A 62 -18.49 17.86 32.61
C ALA A 62 -19.00 16.42 32.85
N SER A 63 -19.74 16.23 33.94
CA SER A 63 -20.28 14.92 34.37
C SER A 63 -21.29 14.30 33.39
N ASN A 64 -21.76 15.06 32.41
CA ASN A 64 -22.56 14.57 31.31
C ASN A 64 -21.73 13.98 30.17
N ILE A 65 -20.44 14.34 30.04
CA ILE A 65 -19.50 13.81 29.06
C ILE A 65 -18.72 12.64 29.64
N LEU A 66 -18.25 12.74 30.88
CA LEU A 66 -17.46 11.70 31.51
C LEU A 66 -18.32 10.78 32.39
N ARG A 67 -18.04 9.49 32.34
CA ARG A 67 -18.71 8.43 33.12
C ARG A 67 -17.67 7.65 33.91
N LYS A 68 -18.04 7.15 35.09
CA LYS A 68 -17.19 6.22 35.83
C LYS A 68 -17.12 4.90 35.07
N TRP A 69 -15.91 4.39 34.88
CA TRP A 69 -15.73 3.09 34.27
C TRP A 69 -16.23 1.99 35.21
N GLN A 70 -16.85 0.96 34.66
CA GLN A 70 -17.38 -0.17 35.44
C GLN A 70 -16.27 -1.04 36.06
N GLY A 71 -15.12 -1.16 35.39
CA GLY A 71 -13.98 -1.95 35.89
C GLY A 71 -13.17 -1.27 37.00
N ASP A 72 -13.15 0.07 37.04
CA ASP A 72 -12.56 0.85 38.12
C ASP A 72 -13.29 2.20 38.25
N PRO A 73 -14.07 2.41 39.34
CA PRO A 73 -14.80 3.65 39.57
C PRO A 73 -13.93 4.90 39.77
N ASN A 74 -12.62 4.75 39.96
CA ASN A 74 -11.67 5.86 40.06
C ASN A 74 -11.28 6.41 38.69
N ILE A 75 -11.58 5.66 37.61
CA ILE A 75 -11.26 6.05 36.24
C ILE A 75 -12.51 6.64 35.59
N LEU A 76 -12.37 7.84 35.06
CA LEU A 76 -13.38 8.48 34.23
C LEU A 76 -13.09 8.20 32.75
N ILE A 77 -14.11 7.78 32.01
CA ILE A 77 -14.06 7.52 30.57
C ILE A 77 -15.10 8.38 29.86
N ASP A 78 -14.87 8.70 28.58
CA ASP A 78 -15.85 9.39 27.76
C ASP A 78 -17.13 8.55 27.64
N ARG A 79 -18.30 9.19 27.71
CA ARG A 79 -19.60 8.53 27.48
C ARG A 79 -19.69 7.90 26.10
N PHE A 80 -18.94 8.40 25.11
CA PHE A 80 -18.88 7.85 23.76
C PHE A 80 -17.84 6.75 23.59
N ASP A 81 -17.01 6.52 24.61
CA ASP A 81 -16.17 5.34 24.67
C ASP A 81 -17.07 4.09 24.70
N VAL A 82 -16.79 3.13 23.83
CA VAL A 82 -17.58 1.89 23.70
C VAL A 82 -17.67 1.17 25.06
N ARG A 83 -16.64 1.27 25.90
CA ARG A 83 -16.60 0.67 27.23
C ARG A 83 -17.66 1.23 28.18
N ALA A 84 -18.12 2.48 27.97
CA ALA A 84 -19.16 3.09 28.79
C ALA A 84 -20.55 2.48 28.55
N HIS A 85 -20.71 1.73 27.46
CA HIS A 85 -21.97 1.08 27.05
C HIS A 85 -21.98 -0.43 27.28
N LEU A 86 -20.93 -0.99 27.90
CA LEU A 86 -20.94 -2.40 28.28
C LEU A 86 -21.85 -2.56 29.50
N ASP A 87 -22.72 -3.56 29.48
CA ASP A 87 -23.58 -3.89 30.62
C ASP A 87 -22.84 -4.71 31.69
N PHE A 88 -21.82 -5.46 31.25
CA PHE A 88 -21.02 -6.34 32.08
C PHE A 88 -19.59 -6.41 31.53
N VAL A 89 -18.61 -6.17 32.39
CA VAL A 89 -17.20 -6.39 32.09
C VAL A 89 -16.76 -7.64 32.85
N PRO A 90 -16.40 -8.73 32.17
CA PRO A 90 -15.91 -9.93 32.84
C PRO A 90 -14.60 -9.62 33.56
N GLU A 91 -14.49 -10.10 34.80
CA GLU A 91 -13.23 -10.05 35.54
C GLU A 91 -12.13 -10.77 34.75
N PRO A 92 -10.92 -10.17 34.62
CA PRO A 92 -9.80 -10.84 33.99
C PRO A 92 -9.56 -12.17 34.70
N ARG A 93 -9.70 -13.28 33.98
CA ARG A 93 -9.37 -14.59 34.53
C ARG A 93 -7.84 -14.62 34.70
N ALA A 94 -7.38 -14.65 35.95
CA ALA A 94 -5.97 -14.84 36.28
C ALA A 94 -5.41 -16.20 35.83
N SER A 95 -6.22 -17.05 35.18
CA SER A 95 -5.97 -18.47 34.96
C SER A 95 -5.94 -18.88 33.49
N ASP A 96 -5.76 -17.97 32.54
CA ASP A 96 -5.37 -18.38 31.18
C ASP A 96 -3.84 -18.56 31.05
N ASP A 97 -3.07 -18.29 32.11
CA ASP A 97 -1.63 -18.66 32.18
C ASP A 97 -1.43 -20.18 32.39
N ASP A 98 -2.40 -20.89 32.98
CA ASP A 98 -2.32 -22.35 33.20
C ASP A 98 -2.73 -23.17 31.95
N HIS A 99 -3.16 -22.49 30.89
CA HIS A 99 -3.32 -23.06 29.55
C HIS A 99 -2.21 -22.64 28.58
N ARG A 100 -0.99 -22.31 29.06
CA ARG A 100 0.23 -22.39 28.23
C ARG A 100 0.62 -23.85 27.98
N GLY A 101 -0.33 -24.64 27.49
CA GLY A 101 -0.10 -26.00 27.00
C GLY A 101 0.57 -25.90 25.64
N ALA A 102 1.89 -26.05 25.63
CA ALA A 102 2.77 -25.74 24.52
C ALA A 102 2.72 -24.24 24.16
N VAL A 103 3.87 -23.56 24.22
CA VAL A 103 4.03 -22.28 23.52
C VAL A 103 3.50 -22.49 22.12
N ASP A 104 2.46 -21.75 21.76
CA ASP A 104 1.85 -21.83 20.43
C ASP A 104 2.99 -21.65 19.43
N LEU A 105 3.26 -22.66 18.60
CA LEU A 105 4.34 -22.59 17.61
C LEU A 105 4.19 -21.34 16.73
N GLU A 106 2.94 -20.90 16.53
CA GLU A 106 2.61 -19.65 15.86
C GLU A 106 3.09 -18.43 16.67
N GLU A 107 2.84 -18.37 17.97
CA GLU A 107 3.32 -17.28 18.85
C GLU A 107 4.85 -17.22 18.88
N LEU A 108 5.53 -18.36 18.99
CA LEU A 108 6.99 -18.41 18.94
C LEU A 108 7.54 -17.97 17.57
N GLN A 109 6.88 -18.35 16.49
CA GLN A 109 7.23 -17.90 15.14
C GLN A 109 7.01 -16.39 15.00
N CYS A 110 5.89 -15.86 15.51
CA CYS A 110 5.61 -14.43 15.53
C CYS A 110 6.66 -13.66 16.34
N GLU A 111 7.08 -14.17 17.50
CA GLU A 111 8.14 -13.57 18.30
C GLU A 111 9.48 -13.57 17.55
N TYR A 112 9.84 -14.68 16.90
CA TYR A 112 11.04 -14.74 16.08
C TYR A 112 11.01 -13.70 14.95
N GLU A 113 9.93 -13.62 14.18
CA GLU A 113 9.81 -12.63 13.09
C GLU A 113 9.84 -11.19 13.64
N ARG A 114 9.21 -10.92 14.78
CA ARG A 114 9.22 -9.61 15.46
C ARG A 114 10.63 -9.15 15.82
N TYR A 115 11.51 -10.07 16.22
CA TYR A 115 12.88 -9.75 16.63
C TYR A 115 13.95 -10.12 15.60
N ARG A 116 13.56 -10.68 14.45
CA ARG A 116 14.48 -11.23 13.44
C ARG A 116 15.56 -10.24 13.03
N ILE A 117 15.19 -9.00 12.74
CA ILE A 117 16.12 -7.94 12.32
C ILE A 117 17.11 -7.59 13.43
N LEU A 118 16.64 -7.48 14.67
CA LEU A 118 17.50 -7.15 15.81
C LEU A 118 18.53 -8.25 16.06
N ILE A 119 18.11 -9.51 15.97
CA ILE A 119 18.99 -10.69 16.11
C ILE A 119 20.05 -10.70 15.00
N LEU A 120 19.65 -10.47 13.75
CA LEU A 120 20.57 -10.41 12.61
C LEU A 120 21.58 -9.26 12.76
N ASN A 121 21.12 -8.06 13.14
CA ASN A 121 22.00 -6.91 13.36
C ASN A 121 23.00 -7.15 14.49
N GLU A 122 22.58 -7.81 15.58
CA GLU A 122 23.48 -8.18 16.68
C GLU A 122 24.52 -9.23 16.25
N PHE A 123 24.12 -10.20 15.43
CA PHE A 123 25.01 -11.20 14.85
C PHE A 123 26.03 -10.58 13.91
N GLU A 124 25.59 -9.70 13.02
CA GLU A 124 26.41 -8.98 12.03
C GLU A 124 27.20 -7.80 12.63
N LYS A 125 27.00 -7.52 13.92
CA LYS A 125 27.63 -6.40 14.65
C LYS A 125 27.35 -5.04 14.00
N VAL A 126 26.17 -4.90 13.41
CA VAL A 126 25.68 -3.63 12.88
C VAL A 126 25.14 -2.81 14.06
N SER A 127 25.72 -1.62 14.26
CA SER A 127 25.21 -0.71 15.28
C SER A 127 23.82 -0.21 14.92
N GLU A 128 22.93 -0.06 15.91
CA GLU A 128 21.58 0.48 15.72
C GLU A 128 21.59 1.80 14.94
N LYS A 129 22.51 2.71 15.25
CA LYS A 129 22.65 3.99 14.55
C LYS A 129 22.93 3.82 13.05
N ALA A 130 23.76 2.84 12.67
CA ALA A 130 24.08 2.58 11.27
C ALA A 130 22.86 1.99 10.54
N TYR A 131 22.16 1.06 11.18
CA TYR A 131 20.97 0.45 10.60
C TYR A 131 19.81 1.43 10.46
N LEU A 132 19.58 2.31 11.44
CA LEU A 132 18.59 3.39 11.35
C LEU A 132 18.92 4.38 10.21
N LYS A 133 20.20 4.65 9.97
CA LYS A 133 20.65 5.47 8.84
C LYS A 133 20.34 4.79 7.51
N GLU A 134 20.58 3.48 7.40
CA GLU A 134 20.23 2.67 6.23
C GLU A 134 18.71 2.64 5.98
N ILE A 135 17.89 2.49 7.03
CA ILE A 135 16.43 2.58 6.93
C ILE A 135 16.03 3.95 6.38
N ALA A 136 16.52 5.04 6.98
CA ALA A 136 16.21 6.39 6.53
C ALA A 136 16.66 6.60 5.07
N GLU A 137 17.84 6.14 4.68
CA GLU A 137 18.30 6.24 3.29
C GLU A 137 17.40 5.48 2.33
N LYS A 138 16.96 4.26 2.67
CA LYS A 138 16.01 3.48 1.85
C LYS A 138 14.62 4.11 1.79
N GLU A 139 14.16 4.73 2.86
CA GLU A 139 12.83 5.37 2.94
C GLU A 139 12.79 6.71 2.19
N PHE A 140 13.83 7.55 2.36
CA PHE A 140 13.92 8.86 1.71
C PHE A 140 14.38 8.77 0.25
N TRP A 141 15.20 7.76 -0.07
CA TRP A 141 15.72 7.52 -1.42
C TRP A 141 15.48 6.07 -1.83
N PRO A 142 14.22 5.68 -2.12
CA PRO A 142 13.92 4.35 -2.60
C PRO A 142 14.72 4.09 -3.86
N ASP A 143 15.62 3.10 -3.82
CA ASP A 143 16.40 2.72 -4.98
C ASP A 143 15.44 2.18 -6.05
N GLU A 144 15.19 2.95 -7.11
CA GLU A 144 14.35 2.53 -8.23
C GLU A 144 14.88 1.25 -8.90
N SER A 145 16.13 0.87 -8.63
CA SER A 145 16.80 -0.33 -9.13
C SER A 145 16.26 -1.63 -8.51
N GLY A 146 15.83 -1.60 -7.24
CA GLY A 146 15.43 -2.81 -6.50
C GLY A 146 14.01 -3.29 -6.79
N SER A 147 13.10 -2.38 -7.14
CA SER A 147 11.68 -2.67 -7.40
C SER A 147 11.37 -2.91 -8.89
N ASN A 148 12.30 -2.64 -9.81
CA ASN A 148 11.99 -2.51 -11.25
C ASN A 148 12.68 -3.51 -12.18
N SER A 149 13.08 -4.71 -11.73
CA SER A 149 13.43 -5.76 -12.72
C SER A 149 12.22 -6.10 -13.62
N ALA A 150 11.01 -6.09 -13.04
CA ALA A 150 9.75 -6.22 -13.77
C ALA A 150 9.32 -4.92 -14.48
N GLY A 151 9.50 -3.76 -13.83
CA GLY A 151 9.14 -2.45 -14.38
C GLY A 151 9.95 -2.08 -15.63
N ARG A 152 11.25 -2.38 -15.65
CA ARG A 152 12.14 -2.14 -16.81
C ARG A 152 11.79 -3.05 -17.99
N ALA A 153 11.42 -4.30 -17.73
CA ALA A 153 10.91 -5.23 -18.74
C ALA A 153 9.53 -4.82 -19.29
N GLU A 154 8.67 -4.19 -18.48
CA GLU A 154 7.38 -3.66 -18.92
C GLU A 154 7.53 -2.39 -19.76
N LEU A 155 8.50 -1.53 -19.41
CA LEU A 155 8.83 -0.30 -20.14
C LEU A 155 9.43 -0.61 -21.52
N GLU A 156 10.33 -1.59 -21.61
CA GLU A 156 10.85 -2.10 -22.89
C GLU A 156 9.76 -2.74 -23.75
N LYS A 157 8.83 -3.51 -23.15
CA LYS A 157 7.67 -4.06 -23.86
C LYS A 157 6.71 -2.98 -24.34
N LYS A 158 6.47 -1.93 -23.55
CA LYS A 158 5.66 -0.77 -23.97
C LYS A 158 6.32 0.02 -25.09
N LYS A 159 7.65 0.15 -25.08
CA LYS A 159 8.43 0.78 -26.16
C LYS A 159 8.37 -0.03 -27.45
N GLN A 160 8.56 -1.36 -27.37
CA GLN A 160 8.40 -2.29 -28.51
C GLN A 160 6.95 -2.41 -29.01
N CYS A 161 5.95 -2.22 -28.15
CA CYS A 161 4.54 -2.19 -28.55
C CYS A 161 4.15 -0.85 -29.21
N ARG A 162 4.86 0.26 -28.91
CA ARG A 162 4.67 1.56 -29.56
C ARG A 162 5.06 1.51 -31.04
N GLU A 163 6.14 0.81 -31.37
CA GLU A 163 6.62 0.61 -32.75
C GLU A 163 5.67 -0.24 -33.61
N LYS A 164 4.74 -0.99 -33.00
CA LYS A 164 3.79 -1.88 -33.71
C LYS A 164 2.36 -1.34 -33.76
N LYS A 165 2.12 -0.08 -33.36
CA LYS A 165 0.79 0.52 -33.45
C LYS A 165 0.50 0.91 -34.89
N ALA A 166 -0.42 0.18 -35.53
CA ALA A 166 -0.94 0.54 -36.84
C ALA A 166 -1.77 1.84 -36.73
N ALA A 167 -1.47 2.82 -37.60
CA ALA A 167 -2.27 4.04 -37.69
C ALA A 167 -3.67 3.70 -38.23
N VAL A 168 -4.70 3.97 -37.43
CA VAL A 168 -6.10 3.75 -37.83
C VAL A 168 -6.65 5.07 -38.35
N ALA A 169 -6.98 5.10 -39.65
CA ALA A 169 -7.68 6.24 -40.25
C ALA A 169 -9.15 6.23 -39.82
N PHE A 170 -9.72 7.41 -39.55
CA PHE A 170 -11.14 7.59 -39.29
C PHE A 170 -11.75 8.60 -40.27
N SER A 171 -13.06 8.51 -40.47
CA SER A 171 -13.86 9.43 -41.28
C SER A 171 -15.24 9.58 -40.66
N TYR A 172 -15.83 10.77 -40.79
CA TYR A 172 -17.25 11.00 -40.53
C TYR A 172 -17.98 11.17 -41.85
N GLU A 173 -19.29 10.91 -41.85
CA GLU A 173 -20.13 10.49 -42.98
C GLU A 173 -20.24 11.44 -44.21
N ASP A 174 -19.34 12.42 -44.40
CA ASP A 174 -19.23 13.11 -45.70
C ASP A 174 -17.88 13.84 -45.97
N THR A 175 -16.75 13.41 -45.40
CA THR A 175 -15.42 13.99 -45.74
C THR A 175 -14.35 12.95 -46.05
N GLU A 176 -13.41 13.32 -46.94
CA GLU A 176 -12.31 12.45 -47.37
C GLU A 176 -11.48 11.96 -46.17
N THR A 177 -11.23 10.64 -46.14
CA THR A 177 -10.42 9.97 -45.13
C THR A 177 -9.03 10.57 -45.02
N VAL A 178 -8.69 11.12 -43.85
CA VAL A 178 -7.34 11.57 -43.53
C VAL A 178 -6.45 10.33 -43.32
N LYS A 179 -5.60 10.02 -44.30
CA LYS A 179 -4.56 8.99 -44.13
C LYS A 179 -3.50 9.52 -43.17
N GLY A 180 -3.24 8.81 -42.09
CA GLY A 180 -2.13 9.10 -41.19
C GLY A 180 -0.81 9.05 -41.98
N LYS A 181 -0.14 10.20 -42.10
CA LYS A 181 1.21 10.29 -42.65
C LYS A 181 2.15 9.58 -41.69
N ASN A 182 2.88 8.59 -42.20
CA ASN A 182 4.03 8.02 -41.53
C ASN A 182 5.23 8.86 -41.99
N GLU A 183 5.43 10.02 -41.37
CA GLU A 183 6.67 10.78 -41.55
C GLU A 183 7.74 10.14 -40.67
N GLU A 184 8.79 9.68 -41.34
CA GLU A 184 10.00 9.17 -40.73
C GLU A 184 10.61 10.23 -39.82
N SER A 185 10.96 9.79 -38.62
CA SER A 185 11.97 10.33 -37.70
C SER A 185 12.66 11.63 -38.15
N GLU A 186 12.23 12.77 -37.60
CA GLU A 186 13.15 13.87 -37.31
C GLU A 186 13.40 13.88 -35.80
N GLU A 187 14.66 13.68 -35.46
CA GLU A 187 15.20 13.78 -34.10
C GLU A 187 14.95 15.18 -33.56
N SER A 188 14.07 15.32 -32.56
CA SER A 188 14.11 16.47 -31.66
C SER A 188 14.82 16.02 -30.39
N GLU A 189 16.13 16.28 -30.34
CA GLU A 189 16.89 16.40 -29.09
C GLU A 189 16.30 17.59 -28.32
N ASP A 190 15.30 17.35 -27.49
CA ASP A 190 14.94 18.31 -26.44
C ASP A 190 15.88 18.04 -25.26
N ASP A 191 16.89 18.90 -25.20
CA ASP A 191 17.86 19.10 -24.13
C ASP A 191 17.11 19.49 -22.85
N ASP A 192 16.95 18.55 -21.92
CA ASP A 192 16.44 18.82 -20.57
C ASP A 192 17.50 19.62 -19.80
N GLU A 193 17.56 20.93 -20.05
CA GLU A 193 18.31 21.87 -19.22
C GLU A 193 17.85 21.74 -17.75
N ILE A 194 18.77 21.23 -16.93
CA ILE A 194 18.67 21.21 -15.47
C ILE A 194 18.54 22.66 -14.99
N ILE A 195 17.33 23.04 -14.60
CA ILE A 195 17.12 24.28 -13.85
C ILE A 195 17.60 24.02 -12.42
N GLU A 196 18.81 24.50 -12.11
CA GLU A 196 19.30 24.62 -10.74
C GLU A 196 18.32 25.50 -9.92
N PRO A 197 17.81 25.03 -8.77
CA PRO A 197 17.04 25.88 -7.88
C PRO A 197 17.97 26.88 -7.22
N ASP A 198 17.94 28.11 -7.73
CA ASP A 198 18.64 29.24 -7.17
C ASP A 198 18.24 29.47 -5.70
N GLU A 199 19.30 29.70 -4.95
CA GLU A 199 19.41 30.12 -3.56
C GLU A 199 18.48 31.30 -3.23
N PHE A 200 17.37 31.05 -2.54
CA PHE A 200 16.63 32.09 -1.83
C PHE A 200 16.85 31.95 -0.32
N GLY A 201 17.86 32.66 0.17
CA GLY A 201 17.88 33.16 1.54
C GLY A 201 16.84 34.27 1.71
N TRP A 202 16.09 34.23 2.81
CA TRP A 202 16.17 35.11 3.98
C TRP A 202 15.28 34.53 5.09
#